data_AF-A0A7V8AJG1-F1
#
_entry.id   AF-A0A7V8AJG1-F1
#
_cell.length_a   1.000
_cell.length_b   1.000
_cell.length_c   1.000
_cell.angle_alpha   90.00
_cell.angle_beta   90.00
_cell.angle_gamma   90.00
#
_symmetry.space_group_name_H-M   'P 1'
#
loop_
_entity.id
_entity.type
_entity.pdbx_description
1 polymer ?
#
loop_
_entity_poly.entity_id
_entity_poly.type
_entity_poly.pdbx_seq_one_letter_code
_entity_poly.pdbx_strand_id
1 'polypeptide(L)'
;REHAETAHLALSTHITAGLPVVMGDERRLKQVILSLLANAIKFTPVDGTVTVGAVLTEENLRITTTDTSIGMPPEDIPVTLTAFGQIHSTYTKAHDGIGLGLPLAKCLIEMHEGS
;
A
#
# COMPACT_ATOMS: atom_id res chain seq x y z
N ARG A 1 10.54 4.87 8.30
CA ARG A 1 11.58 5.84 7.91
C ARG A 1 12.96 5.18 8.00
N GLU A 2 13.34 4.65 9.17
CA GLU A 2 14.62 3.93 9.39
C GLU A 2 14.87 2.74 8.42
N HIS A 3 13.84 1.95 8.10
CA HIS A 3 13.97 0.83 7.15
C HIS A 3 14.27 1.26 5.70
N ALA A 4 13.71 2.39 5.23
CA ALA A 4 13.88 2.83 3.84
C ALA A 4 15.30 3.37 3.57
N GLU A 5 15.90 4.03 4.56
CA GLU A 5 17.28 4.53 4.50
C GLU A 5 18.30 3.38 4.62
N THR A 6 17.96 2.34 5.40
CA THR A 6 18.82 1.16 5.58
C THR A 6 18.75 0.20 4.38
N ALA A 7 17.64 0.18 3.65
CA ALA A 7 17.43 -0.69 2.48
C ALA A 7 17.70 -0.01 1.13
N HIS A 8 18.24 1.22 1.09
CA HIS A 8 18.54 1.94 -0.16
C HIS A 8 17.38 1.97 -1.16
N LEU A 9 16.15 2.11 -0.66
CA LEU A 9 14.96 2.06 -1.51
C LEU A 9 14.86 3.32 -2.38
N ALA A 10 14.63 3.14 -3.68
CA ALA A 10 14.23 4.23 -4.55
C ALA A 10 12.73 4.53 -4.36
N LEU A 11 12.40 5.77 -3.99
CA LEU A 11 11.03 6.24 -3.93
C LEU A 11 10.74 7.14 -5.12
N SER A 12 9.69 6.82 -5.89
CA SER A 12 9.27 7.64 -7.03
C SER A 12 7.77 7.91 -7.02
N THR A 13 7.35 8.96 -7.72
CA THR A 13 5.94 9.32 -7.89
C THR A 13 5.61 9.50 -9.37
N HIS A 14 4.43 9.02 -9.75
CA HIS A 14 3.86 9.16 -11.09
C HIS A 14 2.44 9.70 -10.96
N ILE A 15 2.33 11.02 -10.78
CA ILE A 15 1.05 11.71 -10.54
C ILE A 15 0.69 12.49 -11.80
N THR A 16 -0.44 12.12 -12.43
CA THR A 16 -0.96 12.85 -13.58
C THR A 16 -1.28 14.30 -13.18
N ALA A 17 -0.97 15.26 -14.03
CA ALA A 17 -1.31 16.66 -13.78
C ALA A 17 -2.83 16.89 -13.92
N GLY A 18 -3.38 17.84 -13.18
CA GLY A 18 -4.79 18.25 -13.31
C GLY A 18 -5.81 17.27 -12.70
N LEU A 19 -5.40 16.48 -11.70
CA LEU A 19 -6.34 15.64 -10.96
C LEU A 19 -7.37 16.49 -10.22
N PRO A 20 -8.65 16.05 -10.17
CA PRO A 20 -9.69 16.77 -9.47
C PRO A 20 -9.49 16.69 -7.96
N VAL A 21 -10.12 17.61 -7.24
CA VAL A 21 -10.29 17.47 -5.79
C VAL A 21 -11.33 16.37 -5.52
N VAL A 22 -11.01 15.46 -4.62
CA VAL A 22 -11.93 14.41 -4.16
C VAL A 22 -12.53 14.79 -2.81
N MET A 23 -13.79 14.43 -2.60
CA MET A 23 -14.47 14.59 -1.32
C MET A 23 -14.21 13.36 -0.44
N GLY A 24 -13.74 13.56 0.78
CA GLY A 24 -13.49 12.46 1.72
C GLY A 24 -12.87 12.94 3.03
N ASP A 25 -12.73 12.02 3.99
CA ASP A 25 -12.01 12.26 5.23
C ASP A 25 -10.50 12.23 4.94
N GLU A 26 -9.90 13.42 4.83
CA GLU A 26 -8.48 13.61 4.55
C GLU A 26 -7.57 12.79 5.47
N ARG A 27 -7.91 12.71 6.77
CA ARG A 27 -7.10 12.00 7.76
C ARG A 27 -7.15 10.50 7.52
N ARG A 28 -8.33 9.96 7.18
CA ARG A 28 -8.51 8.55 6.85
C ARG A 28 -7.85 8.18 5.52
N LEU A 29 -7.97 9.01 4.50
CA LEU A 29 -7.31 8.79 3.21
C LEU A 29 -5.78 8.83 3.33
N LYS A 30 -5.23 9.75 4.13
CA LYS A 30 -3.80 9.73 4.50
C LYS A 30 -3.41 8.44 5.21
N GLN A 31 -4.25 7.96 6.12
CA GLN A 31 -4.00 6.69 6.82
C GLN A 31 -3.96 5.49 5.86
N VAL A 32 -4.85 5.44 4.87
CA VAL A 32 -4.84 4.43 3.80
C VAL A 32 -3.51 4.46 3.05
N ILE A 33 -3.12 5.62 2.54
CA ILE A 33 -1.88 5.78 1.74
C ILE A 33 -0.65 5.40 2.56
N LEU A 34 -0.57 5.83 3.82
CA LEU A 34 0.52 5.48 4.72
C LEU A 34 0.58 3.98 5.01
N SER A 35 -0.56 3.31 5.12
CA SER A 35 -0.64 1.86 5.32
C SER A 35 -0.08 1.10 4.11
N LEU A 36 -0.49 1.49 2.90
CA LEU A 36 0.02 0.90 1.65
C LEU A 36 1.52 1.11 1.49
N LEU A 37 2.00 2.34 1.70
CA LEU A 37 3.42 2.68 1.63
C LEU A 37 4.25 1.95 2.68
N ALA A 38 3.75 1.83 3.91
CA ALA A 38 4.44 1.11 4.97
C ALA A 38 4.62 -0.37 4.59
N ASN A 39 3.60 -1.01 4.01
CA ASN A 39 3.70 -2.38 3.54
C ASN A 39 4.69 -2.51 2.38
N ALA A 40 4.60 -1.64 1.37
CA ALA A 40 5.53 -1.64 0.25
C ALA A 40 6.99 -1.50 0.72
N ILE A 41 7.29 -0.51 1.56
CA ILE A 41 8.63 -0.30 2.14
C ILE A 41 9.08 -1.50 2.99
N LYS A 42 8.16 -2.13 3.72
CA LYS A 42 8.44 -3.28 4.59
C LYS A 42 8.85 -4.53 3.79
N PHE A 43 8.23 -4.77 2.64
CA PHE A 43 8.40 -6.00 1.88
C PHE A 43 9.27 -5.86 0.63
N THR A 44 9.64 -4.63 0.25
CA THR A 44 10.58 -4.40 -0.86
C THR A 44 12.01 -4.70 -0.42
N PRO A 45 12.77 -5.52 -1.18
CA PRO A 45 14.16 -5.82 -0.86
C PRO A 45 15.08 -4.62 -1.04
N VAL A 46 16.32 -4.74 -0.56
CA VAL A 46 17.37 -3.74 -0.74
C VAL A 46 17.56 -3.40 -2.22
N ASP A 47 17.81 -2.11 -2.51
CA ASP A 47 17.93 -1.55 -3.87
C ASP A 47 16.65 -1.65 -4.72
N GLY A 48 15.53 -2.05 -4.12
CA GLY A 48 14.24 -2.08 -4.78
C GLY A 48 13.61 -0.69 -4.94
N THR A 49 12.49 -0.65 -5.65
CA THR A 49 11.76 0.60 -5.94
C THR A 49 10.33 0.52 -5.41
N VAL A 50 9.86 1.61 -4.81
CA VAL A 50 8.45 1.83 -4.50
C VAL A 50 7.98 3.07 -5.25
N THR A 51 6.88 2.92 -5.99
CA THR A 51 6.28 3.96 -6.82
C THR A 51 4.86 4.26 -6.36
N VAL A 52 4.56 5.53 -6.13
CA VAL A 52 3.18 5.99 -5.89
C VAL A 52 2.63 6.62 -7.16
N GLY A 53 1.56 6.06 -7.70
CA GLY A 53 0.88 6.58 -8.87
C GLY A 53 -0.47 7.19 -8.52
N ALA A 54 -0.89 8.21 -9.27
CA ALA A 54 -2.25 8.74 -9.21
C ALA A 54 -2.72 9.14 -10.60
N VAL A 55 -3.83 8.55 -11.05
CA VAL A 55 -4.41 8.78 -12.37
C VAL A 55 -5.92 8.93 -12.25
N LEU A 56 -6.50 9.83 -13.05
CA LEU A 56 -7.94 9.89 -13.23
C LEU A 56 -8.33 8.84 -14.28
N THR A 57 -9.17 7.88 -13.89
CA THR A 57 -9.85 6.99 -14.84
C THR A 57 -11.17 7.63 -15.28
N GLU A 58 -11.93 6.96 -16.14
CA GLU A 58 -13.22 7.48 -16.63
C GLU A 58 -14.19 7.87 -15.50
N GLU A 59 -14.14 7.17 -14.37
CA GLU A 59 -15.11 7.33 -13.28
C GLU A 59 -14.47 7.68 -11.92
N ASN A 60 -13.17 7.40 -11.71
CA ASN A 60 -12.57 7.43 -10.38
C ASN A 60 -11.14 7.98 -10.36
N LEU A 61 -10.73 8.56 -9.23
CA LEU A 61 -9.33 8.79 -8.94
C LEU A 61 -8.69 7.47 -8.49
N ARG A 62 -7.79 6.90 -9.30
CA ARG A 62 -7.05 5.70 -8.94
C ARG A 62 -5.69 6.07 -8.36
N ILE A 63 -5.47 5.70 -7.11
CA ILE A 63 -4.17 5.78 -6.43
C ILE A 63 -3.56 4.38 -6.43
N THR A 64 -2.27 4.28 -6.76
CA THR A 64 -1.54 3.01 -6.83
C THR A 64 -0.28 3.10 -5.99
N THR A 65 0.07 1.99 -5.33
CA THR A 65 1.39 1.76 -4.77
C THR A 65 1.94 0.51 -5.44
N THR A 66 3.05 0.66 -6.16
CA THR A 66 3.70 -0.43 -6.89
C THR A 66 5.10 -0.59 -6.35
N ASP A 67 5.51 -1.82 -6.08
CA ASP A 67 6.85 -2.11 -5.61
C ASP A 67 7.50 -3.28 -6.37
N THR A 68 8.79 -3.46 -6.15
CA THR A 68 9.60 -4.54 -6.74
C THR A 68 9.83 -5.69 -5.75
N SER A 69 8.90 -5.93 -4.83
CA SER A 69 8.96 -7.09 -3.94
C SER A 69 8.73 -8.40 -4.71
N ILE A 70 8.89 -9.53 -4.00
CA ILE A 70 8.58 -10.87 -4.54
C ILE A 70 7.08 -11.06 -4.85
N GLY A 71 6.24 -10.10 -4.47
CA GLY A 71 4.79 -10.16 -4.63
C GLY A 71 4.13 -11.11 -3.63
N MET A 72 2.88 -11.46 -3.92
CA MET A 72 2.07 -12.36 -3.12
C MET A 72 1.37 -13.38 -4.04
N PRO A 73 1.34 -14.67 -3.67
CA PRO A 73 0.52 -15.64 -4.38
C PRO A 73 -0.96 -15.21 -4.41
N PRO A 74 -1.68 -15.36 -5.53
CA PRO A 74 -3.08 -14.93 -5.63
C PRO A 74 -3.99 -15.53 -4.55
N GLU A 75 -3.73 -16.76 -4.12
CA GLU A 75 -4.44 -17.48 -3.06
C GLU A 75 -4.28 -16.85 -1.67
N ASP A 76 -3.21 -16.08 -1.46
CA ASP A 76 -2.86 -15.45 -0.20
C ASP A 76 -3.47 -14.04 -0.06
N ILE A 77 -3.86 -13.41 -1.18
CA ILE A 77 -4.45 -12.07 -1.21
C ILE A 77 -5.69 -11.98 -0.31
N PRO A 78 -6.68 -12.89 -0.38
CA PRO A 78 -7.86 -12.83 0.47
C PRO A 78 -7.51 -12.85 1.96
N VAL A 79 -6.50 -13.65 2.35
CA VAL A 79 -6.07 -13.78 3.75
C VAL A 79 -5.50 -12.46 4.25
N THR A 80 -4.63 -11.81 3.47
CA THR A 80 -4.01 -10.53 3.89
C THR A 80 -4.99 -9.35 3.97
N LEU A 81 -6.16 -9.47 3.33
CA LEU A 81 -7.26 -8.52 3.46
C LEU A 81 -8.17 -8.80 4.68
N THR A 82 -7.97 -9.90 5.40
CA THR A 82 -8.69 -10.18 6.67
C THR A 82 -7.96 -9.58 7.87
N ALA A 83 -8.72 -9.17 8.88
CA ALA A 83 -8.15 -8.66 10.13
C ALA A 83 -7.25 -9.72 10.79
N PHE A 84 -6.02 -9.32 11.14
CA PHE A 84 -4.97 -10.20 11.68
C PHE A 84 -4.45 -11.26 10.71
N GLY A 85 -4.89 -11.23 9.44
CA GLY A 85 -4.40 -12.11 8.39
C GLY A 85 -2.93 -11.84 8.11
N GLN A 86 -2.09 -12.84 8.35
CA GLN A 86 -0.67 -12.81 8.04
C GLN A 86 -0.30 -14.08 7.30
N ILE A 87 0.43 -13.93 6.19
CA ILE A 87 0.99 -15.05 5.45
C ILE A 87 2.31 -15.46 6.11
N HIS A 88 2.45 -16.71 6.53
CA HIS A 88 3.68 -17.21 7.15
C HIS A 88 4.68 -17.64 6.08
N SER A 89 5.42 -16.68 5.50
CA SER A 89 6.58 -16.97 4.64
C SER A 89 7.89 -16.78 5.43
N THR A 90 8.99 -17.31 4.90
CA THR A 90 10.35 -17.04 5.42
C THR A 90 10.69 -15.55 5.45
N TYR A 91 10.08 -14.74 4.57
CA TYR A 91 10.20 -13.29 4.53
C TYR A 91 9.37 -12.60 5.62
N THR A 92 8.20 -13.14 5.97
CA THR A 92 7.30 -12.53 6.97
C THR A 92 7.81 -12.72 8.40
N LYS A 93 8.59 -13.77 8.67
CA LYS A 93 9.21 -14.04 9.99
C LYS A 93 10.17 -12.94 10.46
N ALA A 94 10.72 -12.15 9.55
CA ALA A 94 11.65 -11.07 9.88
C ALA A 94 10.95 -9.77 10.30
N HIS A 95 9.63 -9.64 10.10
CA HIS A 95 8.96 -8.36 10.24
C HIS A 95 7.63 -8.42 11.01
N ASP A 96 7.72 -8.18 12.31
CA ASP A 96 6.58 -8.07 13.24
C ASP A 96 5.59 -6.98 12.82
N GLY A 97 4.41 -7.39 12.36
CA GLY A 97 3.28 -6.49 12.19
C GLY A 97 1.98 -7.25 12.44
N ILE A 98 1.03 -6.65 13.16
CA ILE A 98 -0.21 -7.29 13.63
C ILE A 98 -1.24 -7.64 12.54
N GLY A 99 -0.91 -7.47 11.24
CA GLY A 99 -1.82 -7.81 10.14
C GLY A 99 -3.07 -6.93 10.01
N LEU A 100 -3.02 -5.68 10.47
CA LEU A 100 -4.17 -4.76 10.41
C LEU A 100 -4.05 -3.68 9.32
N GLY A 101 -2.90 -3.54 8.66
CA GLY A 101 -2.65 -2.47 7.70
C GLY A 101 -3.56 -2.49 6.48
N LEU A 102 -3.53 -3.58 5.70
CA LEU A 102 -4.35 -3.72 4.50
C LEU A 102 -5.86 -3.85 4.78
N PRO A 103 -6.30 -4.63 5.79
CA PRO A 103 -7.73 -4.73 6.12
C PRO A 103 -8.34 -3.37 6.50
N LEU A 104 -7.60 -2.56 7.27
CA LEU A 104 -8.05 -1.22 7.62
C LEU A 104 -8.09 -0.30 6.39
N ALA A 105 -7.07 -0.36 5.53
CA ALA A 105 -7.05 0.40 4.30
C ALA A 105 -8.27 0.10 3.42
N LYS A 106 -8.58 -1.19 3.23
CA LYS A 106 -9.76 -1.66 2.50
C LYS A 106 -11.07 -1.14 3.10
N CYS A 107 -11.27 -1.32 4.41
CA CYS A 107 -12.48 -0.86 5.08
C CYS A 107 -12.67 0.67 4.99
N LEU A 108 -11.58 1.45 5.10
CA LEU A 108 -11.63 2.90 4.95
C LEU A 108 -12.01 3.31 3.52
N ILE A 109 -11.50 2.62 2.49
CA ILE A 109 -11.84 2.91 1.09
C ILE A 109 -13.28 2.52 0.76
N GLU A 110 -13.75 1.38 1.26
CA GLU A 110 -15.16 0.95 1.11
C GLU A 110 -16.13 1.95 1.75
N MET A 111 -15.77 2.53 2.90
CA MET A 111 -16.56 3.61 3.52
C MET A 111 -16.56 4.93 2.74
N HIS A 112 -15.62 5.11 1.81
CA HIS A 112 -15.59 6.21 0.84
C HIS A 112 -16.22 5.82 -0.51
N GLU A 113 -16.96 4.71 -0.55
CA GLU A 113 -17.62 4.17 -1.75
C GLU A 113 -16.63 3.81 -2.88
N GLY A 114 -15.35 3.60 -2.52
CA GLY A 114 -14.29 3.18 -3.44
C GLY A 114 -14.03 1.67 -3.41
N SER A 115 -12.97 1.26 -4.10
CA SER A 115 -12.51 -0.13 -4.22
C SER A 115 -11.00 -0.27 -4.06
#